data_AF-A0A392VXP4-F1
#
_entry.id   AF-A0A392VXP4-F1
#
_cell.length_a   1.000
_cell.length_b   1.000
_cell.length_c   1.000
_cell.angle_alpha   90.00
_cell.angle_beta   90.00
_cell.angle_gamma   90.00
#
_symmetry.space_group_name_H-M   'P 1'
#
loop_
_entity.id
_entity.type
_entity.pdbx_description
1 polymer ?
#
loop_
_entity_poly.entity_id
_entity_poly.type
_entity_poly.pdbx_seq_one_letter_code
_entity_poly.pdbx_strand_id
1 'polypeptide(L)' 'MEKLVLINEGKKTNIKVDENGVVRFRGRVCVPDVPKLRKMIMEEGHRSGLSIHPGVTK' A
#
# COMPACT_ATOMS: atom_id res chain seq x y z
N MET A 1 11.14 -10.33 -10.69
CA MET A 1 12.36 -9.62 -10.21
C MET A 1 12.63 -8.33 -10.97
N GLU A 2 12.25 -8.21 -12.25
CA GLU A 2 12.53 -7.05 -13.11
C GLU A 2 12.01 -5.70 -12.59
N LYS A 3 10.86 -5.69 -11.90
CA LYS A 3 10.25 -4.44 -11.42
C LYS A 3 11.06 -3.74 -10.32
N LEU A 4 11.82 -4.49 -9.52
CA LEU A 4 12.66 -3.94 -8.44
C LEU A 4 13.91 -3.26 -9.00
N VAL A 5 14.49 -3.82 -10.07
CA VAL A 5 15.65 -3.27 -10.77
C VAL A 5 15.34 -1.88 -11.33
N LEU A 6 14.19 -1.71 -11.98
CA LEU A 6 13.74 -0.42 -12.51
C LEU A 6 13.46 0.65 -11.44
N ILE A 7 13.17 0.22 -10.20
CA ILE A 7 12.98 1.13 -9.06
C ILE A 7 14.35 1.60 -8.56
N ASN A 8 15.31 0.68 -8.44
CA ASN A 8 16.68 0.98 -8.04
C ASN A 8 17.42 1.85 -9.06
N GLU A 9 17.11 1.72 -10.35
CA GLU A 9 17.66 2.57 -11.42
C GLU A 9 17.06 3.99 -11.46
N GLY A 10 16.15 4.36 -10.55
CA GLY A 10 15.56 5.70 -10.49
C GLY A 10 14.58 6.03 -11.62
N LYS A 11 14.34 5.11 -12.56
CA LYS A 11 13.43 5.27 -13.70
C LYS A 11 11.95 5.36 -13.30
N LYS A 12 11.61 4.99 -12.06
CA LYS A 12 10.26 5.14 -11.48
C LYS A 12 10.31 6.12 -10.31
N THR A 13 10.34 7.41 -10.60
CA THR A 13 10.46 8.51 -9.62
C THR A 13 9.42 8.48 -8.50
N ASN A 14 8.24 7.91 -8.75
CA ASN A 14 7.15 7.81 -7.79
C ASN A 14 7.22 6.58 -6.87
N ILE A 15 8.12 5.63 -7.14
CA ILE A 15 8.30 4.41 -6.33
C ILE A 15 9.64 4.49 -5.60
N LYS A 16 9.65 4.23 -4.30
CA LYS A 16 10.85 4.21 -3.46
C LYS A 16 10.83 2.97 -2.57
N VAL A 17 12.00 2.48 -2.17
CA VAL A 17 12.14 1.49 -1.09
C VAL A 17 12.70 2.24 0.11
N ASP A 18 12.06 2.09 1.28
CA ASP A 18 12.56 2.70 2.51
C ASP A 18 13.62 1.83 3.21
N GLU A 19 14.17 2.34 4.32
CA GLU A 19 15.20 1.66 5.12
C GLU A 19 14.76 0.30 5.66
N ASN A 20 13.45 0.06 5.77
CA ASN A 20 12.88 -1.20 6.21
C ASN A 20 12.62 -2.17 5.05
N GLY A 21 13.04 -1.82 3.83
CA GLY A 21 12.78 -2.61 2.63
C GLY A 21 11.34 -2.50 2.12
N VAL A 22 10.54 -1.55 2.62
CA VAL A 22 9.13 -1.39 2.22
C VAL A 22 9.03 -0.57 0.95
N VAL A 23 8.32 -1.11 -0.05
CA VAL A 23 8.02 -0.38 -1.28
C VAL A 23 6.93 0.65 -1.03
N ARG A 24 7.20 1.90 -1.38
CA ARG A 24 6.26 3.01 -1.27
C ARG A 24 6.00 3.66 -2.62
N PHE A 25 4.74 3.95 -2.93
CA PHE A 25 4.33 4.74 -4.09
C PHE A 25 3.76 6.08 -3.62
N ARG A 26 4.38 7.20 -4.02
CA ARG A 26 3.99 8.56 -3.58
C ARG A 26 3.86 8.68 -2.05
N GLY A 27 4.78 8.06 -1.32
CA GLY A 27 4.80 8.03 0.16
C GLY A 27 3.89 6.99 0.81
N ARG A 28 3.01 6.32 0.05
CA ARG A 28 2.09 5.29 0.56
C ARG A 28 2.69 3.89 0.46
N VAL A 29 2.48 3.04 1.45
CA VAL A 29 2.94 1.64 1.43
C VAL A 29 2.24 0.86 0.32
N CYS A 30 3.01 0.13 -0.48
CA CYS A 30 2.49 -0.78 -1.49
C CYS A 30 2.17 -2.14 -0.86
N VAL A 31 0.92 -2.58 -0.97
CA VAL A 31 0.51 -3.93 -0.56
C VAL A 31 0.73 -4.89 -1.73
N PRO A 32 1.41 -6.03 -1.53
CA PRO A 32 1.52 -7.09 -2.53
C PRO A 32 0.14 -7.59 -2.99
N ASP A 33 0.03 -8.03 -4.25
CA ASP A 33 -1.22 -8.58 -4.78
C ASP A 33 -1.44 -10.03 -4.32
N VAL A 34 -1.61 -10.18 -3.02
CA VAL A 34 -1.92 -11.45 -2.34
C VAL A 34 -3.33 -11.31 -1.76
N PRO A 35 -4.35 -12.01 -2.30
CA PRO A 35 -5.74 -11.80 -1.92
C PRO A 35 -6.00 -11.87 -0.41
N LYS A 36 -5.39 -12.84 0.26
CA LYS A 36 -5.51 -13.00 1.72
C LYS A 36 -4.95 -11.81 2.49
N LEU A 37 -3.78 -11.29 2.09
CA LEU A 37 -3.16 -10.14 2.73
C LEU A 37 -4.00 -8.86 2.53
N ARG A 38 -4.45 -8.63 1.30
CA ARG A 38 -5.34 -7.50 0.98
C ARG A 38 -6.62 -7.55 1.82
N LYS A 39 -7.22 -8.73 1.94
CA LYS A 39 -8.43 -8.93 2.77
C LYS A 39 -8.16 -8.58 4.24
N MET A 40 -7.10 -9.10 4.85
CA MET A 40 -6.78 -8.82 6.26
C MET A 40 -6.60 -7.31 6.52
N ILE A 41 -5.88 -6.60 5.64
CA ILE A 41 -5.65 -5.15 5.79
C ILE A 41 -6.96 -4.36 5.67
N MET A 42 -7.82 -4.72 4.71
CA MET A 42 -9.11 -4.04 4.52
C MET A 42 -10.07 -4.31 5.69
N GLU A 43 -10.10 -5.53 6.21
CA GLU A 43 -10.91 -5.89 7.38
C GLU A 43 -10.48 -5.11 8.63
N GLU A 44 -9.17 -4.97 8.87
CA GLU A 44 -8.65 -4.16 9.97
C GLU A 44 -9.05 -2.69 9.82
N GLY A 45 -8.89 -2.12 8.62
CA GLY A 45 -9.31 -0.74 8.34
C GLY A 45 -10.82 -0.50 8.51
N HIS A 46 -11.64 -1.51 8.18
CA HIS A 46 -13.09 -1.44 8.39
C HIS A 46 -13.47 -1.52 9.88
N ARG A 47 -12.77 -2.35 10.66
CA ARG A 47 -13.01 -2.50 12.12
C ARG A 47 -12.43 -1.36 12.95
N SER A 48 -11.49 -0.59 12.41
CA SER A 48 -10.90 0.56 13.10
C SER A 48 -11.95 1.61 13.43
N GLY A 49 -11.88 2.18 14.64
CA GLY A 49 -12.72 3.33 15.06
C GLY A 49 -12.48 4.61 14.24
N LEU A 50 -11.47 4.62 13.37
CA LEU A 50 -11.19 5.69 12.41
C LEU A 50 -11.88 5.48 11.06
N SER A 51 -12.67 4.41 10.90
CA SER A 51 -13.38 4.11 9.66
C SER A 51 -14.52 5.11 9.42
N ILE A 52 -14.32 6.02 8.47
CA ILE A 52 -15.35 6.99 8.05
C ILE A 52 -16.10 6.40 6.87
N HIS A 53 -17.42 6.23 7.01
CA HIS A 53 -18.30 5.79 5.94
C HIS A 53 -19.14 7.00 5.45
N PRO A 54 -18.69 7.75 4.42
CA PRO A 54 -19.34 9.00 3.98
C PRO A 54 -20.71 8.80 3.28
N GLY A 55 -21.39 7.67 3.51
CA GLY A 55 -22.72 7.37 2.99
C GLY A 55 -23.65 6.69 4.01
N VAL A 56 -23.30 6.67 5.31
CA VAL A 56 -24.13 6.13 6.39
C VAL A 56 -24.75 7.28 7.20
N THR A 57 -25.41 8.19 6.49
CA THR A 57 -26.30 9.19 7.10
C THR A 57 -27.55 9.25 6.24
N LYS A 58 -28.69 8.94 6.86
CA LYS A 58 -30.01 9.26 6.33
C LYS A 58 -30.40 10.66 6.80
#